data_AF-A0A7J8QHE9-F1
#
_entry.id   AF-A0A7J8QHE9-F1
#
_cell.length_a   1.000
_cell.length_b   1.000
_cell.length_c   1.000
_cell.angle_alpha   90.00
_cell.angle_beta   90.00
_cell.angle_gamma   90.00
#
_symmetry.space_group_name_H-M   'P 1'
#
loop_
_entity.id
_entity.type
_entity.pdbx_description
1 polymer ?
#
loop_
_entity_poly.entity_id
_entity_poly.type
_entity_poly.pdbx_seq_one_letter_code
_entity_poly.pdbx_strand_id
1 'polypeptide(L)'
;VLHSKDPFQSISTHKSSSAPPITSLLPQNLWPRRRKTSDSDPMSKFINELHGDLEMVYVGQLCLSWEILHWQYEKAIGIWESDPYCMRRYNEVAGEFQQFQVLIQRFIENEPFEGPRVRNYIKNRCVLRNLLQVPVIREDSLKDKRKGRRKGRDEDDNAITADMLVEIMEEAIRIFWRFLRADKDANIVIRKMRKGAQVEPTEPDELQLLATLQTSLQKKDKKLREIVRSGNCILRKLKKNEEENSDQVLYFFSQVDLKLVARVLNMSNVTRDQLLWCHSKLSKINFVNRKINVEPSFLLFPC
;
A
#
# COMPACT_ATOMS: atom_id res chain seq x y z
N VAL A 1 -33.64 -26.41 -25.35
CA VAL A 1 -33.40 -25.21 -26.21
C VAL A 1 -33.01 -24.06 -25.31
N LEU A 2 -31.76 -23.58 -25.43
CA LEU A 2 -31.29 -22.20 -25.16
C LEU A 2 -29.76 -22.25 -25.23
N HIS A 3 -29.20 -21.98 -26.40
CA HIS A 3 -27.75 -21.83 -26.59
C HIS A 3 -27.34 -20.43 -26.11
N SER A 4 -26.38 -20.34 -25.18
CA SER A 4 -25.44 -19.22 -25.19
C SER A 4 -24.29 -19.56 -26.17
N LYS A 5 -23.99 -18.64 -27.09
CA LYS A 5 -22.81 -18.73 -27.96
C LYS A 5 -21.67 -17.96 -27.31
N ASP A 6 -20.54 -18.62 -27.12
CA ASP A 6 -19.29 -17.99 -26.69
C ASP A 6 -18.57 -17.40 -27.92
N PRO A 7 -18.21 -16.10 -27.98
CA PRO A 7 -17.69 -15.47 -29.20
C PRO A 7 -16.25 -15.81 -29.60
N PHE A 8 -15.50 -16.61 -28.82
CA PHE A 8 -14.04 -16.73 -28.97
C PHE A 8 -13.49 -18.15 -29.25
N GLN A 9 -14.12 -18.92 -30.14
CA GLN A 9 -13.55 -20.18 -30.65
C GLN A 9 -13.51 -20.28 -32.18
N SER A 10 -12.37 -19.89 -32.75
CA SER A 10 -11.70 -20.40 -33.97
C SER A 10 -10.40 -19.60 -34.13
N ILE A 11 -9.26 -20.08 -34.65
CA ILE A 11 -8.98 -21.14 -35.61
C ILE A 11 -7.75 -21.96 -35.15
N SER A 12 -7.67 -23.24 -35.52
CA SER A 12 -6.53 -24.13 -35.25
C SER A 12 -5.52 -24.22 -36.42
N THR A 13 -4.24 -24.36 -36.07
CA THR A 13 -3.13 -25.06 -36.77
C THR A 13 -3.10 -25.22 -38.30
N HIS A 14 -1.96 -24.87 -38.91
CA HIS A 14 -1.25 -25.75 -39.88
C HIS A 14 0.29 -25.56 -39.83
N LYS A 15 1.02 -26.59 -40.27
CA LYS A 15 2.50 -26.63 -40.49
C LYS A 15 2.76 -26.61 -42.02
N SER A 16 3.96 -26.49 -42.61
CA SER A 16 5.35 -26.73 -42.17
C SER A 16 6.35 -25.92 -43.06
N SER A 17 7.66 -26.22 -42.94
CA SER A 17 8.71 -26.10 -43.99
C SER A 17 9.66 -24.89 -43.96
N SER A 18 10.79 -25.02 -44.67
CA SER A 18 12.11 -24.51 -44.22
C SER A 18 13.06 -23.98 -45.32
N ALA A 19 13.67 -22.82 -45.04
CA ALA A 19 15.06 -22.43 -45.39
C ALA A 19 15.39 -22.12 -46.90
N PRO A 20 16.61 -21.63 -47.25
CA PRO A 20 16.78 -20.25 -47.79
C PRO A 20 17.74 -20.20 -49.02
N PRO A 21 18.58 -19.17 -49.27
CA PRO A 21 18.36 -17.71 -49.41
C PRO A 21 18.70 -17.18 -50.83
N ILE A 22 18.28 -15.96 -51.20
CA ILE A 22 18.95 -15.17 -52.26
C ILE A 22 19.14 -13.71 -51.79
N THR A 23 20.35 -13.20 -51.98
CA THR A 23 20.79 -11.83 -51.69
C THR A 23 20.53 -10.88 -52.86
N SER A 24 19.95 -9.70 -52.61
CA SER A 24 20.13 -8.52 -53.46
C SER A 24 20.15 -7.25 -52.61
N LEU A 25 21.03 -6.31 -52.98
CA LEU A 25 21.33 -5.09 -52.23
C LEU A 25 20.66 -3.86 -52.88
N LEU A 26 20.79 -2.70 -52.19
CA LEU A 26 20.50 -1.32 -52.63
C LEU A 26 19.02 -0.82 -52.50
N PRO A 27 18.80 0.50 -52.37
CA PRO A 27 18.25 1.00 -51.10
C PRO A 27 17.16 2.08 -51.23
N GLN A 28 16.79 2.69 -50.09
CA GLN A 28 16.13 4.00 -49.97
C GLN A 28 14.82 4.20 -50.77
N ASN A 29 13.69 3.96 -50.10
CA ASN A 29 12.50 4.76 -50.34
C ASN A 29 12.09 5.45 -49.03
N LEU A 30 12.09 6.78 -49.06
CA LEU A 30 11.68 7.65 -47.95
C LEU A 30 10.15 7.60 -47.81
N TRP A 31 9.63 6.74 -46.94
CA TRP A 31 8.21 6.76 -46.58
C TRP A 31 7.97 7.83 -45.51
N PRO A 32 7.10 8.82 -45.75
CA PRO A 32 6.76 9.80 -44.73
C PRO A 32 6.19 9.08 -43.51
N ARG A 33 6.79 9.37 -42.34
CA ARG A 33 6.29 8.95 -41.03
C ARG A 33 4.86 9.45 -40.87
N ARG A 34 3.86 8.63 -41.23
CA ARG A 34 2.46 8.89 -40.86
C ARG A 34 2.45 9.05 -39.35
N ARG A 35 2.27 10.29 -38.88
CA ARG A 35 1.84 10.53 -37.50
C ARG A 35 0.50 9.83 -37.36
N LYS A 36 0.49 8.63 -36.78
CA LYS A 36 -0.70 8.11 -36.13
C LYS A 36 -0.92 8.99 -34.91
N THR A 37 -1.56 10.13 -35.11
CA THR A 37 -2.46 10.67 -34.09
C THR A 37 -3.52 9.60 -33.90
N SER A 38 -3.34 8.77 -32.87
CA SER A 38 -4.38 7.83 -32.46
C SER A 38 -5.49 8.67 -31.85
N ASP A 39 -6.46 9.05 -32.69
CA ASP A 39 -7.79 9.40 -32.22
C ASP A 39 -8.29 8.17 -31.45
N SER A 40 -8.21 8.23 -30.13
CA SER A 40 -8.58 7.13 -29.27
C SER A 40 -10.09 6.98 -29.33
N ASP A 41 -10.57 5.79 -29.74
CA ASP A 41 -11.99 5.42 -29.70
C ASP A 41 -12.63 5.94 -28.40
N PRO A 42 -13.72 6.73 -28.45
CA PRO A 42 -14.38 7.27 -27.25
C PRO A 42 -14.66 6.21 -26.17
N MET A 43 -14.94 4.97 -26.56
CA MET A 43 -15.10 3.85 -25.61
C MET A 43 -13.80 3.52 -24.87
N SER A 44 -12.66 3.49 -25.58
CA SER A 44 -11.34 3.27 -24.97
C SER A 44 -10.94 4.38 -24.00
N LYS A 45 -11.30 5.64 -24.30
CA LYS A 45 -11.07 6.78 -23.41
C LYS A 45 -11.88 6.63 -22.11
N PHE A 46 -13.18 6.35 -22.24
CA PHE A 46 -14.08 6.12 -21.09
C PHE A 46 -13.61 4.95 -20.19
N ILE A 47 -13.16 3.85 -20.79
CA ILE A 47 -12.63 2.70 -20.03
C ILE A 47 -11.37 3.08 -19.22
N ASN A 48 -10.49 3.92 -19.77
CA ASN A 48 -9.28 4.37 -19.08
C ASN A 48 -9.60 5.36 -17.95
N GLU A 49 -10.55 6.29 -18.16
CA GLU A 49 -11.03 7.22 -17.13
C GLU A 49 -11.65 6.45 -15.96
N LEU A 50 -12.58 5.53 -16.24
CA LEU A 50 -13.17 4.66 -15.23
C LEU A 50 -12.12 3.80 -14.50
N HIS A 51 -11.06 3.35 -15.18
CA HIS A 51 -9.99 2.62 -14.52
C HIS A 51 -9.23 3.49 -13.51
N GLY A 52 -8.95 4.76 -13.86
CA GLY A 52 -8.35 5.74 -12.97
C GLY A 52 -9.21 6.04 -11.75
N ASP A 53 -10.52 6.21 -11.93
CA ASP A 53 -11.46 6.44 -10.81
C ASP A 53 -11.49 5.24 -9.84
N LEU A 54 -11.52 4.01 -10.36
CA LEU A 54 -11.47 2.79 -9.55
C LEU A 54 -10.12 2.61 -8.85
N GLU A 55 -9.02 3.04 -9.48
CA GLU A 55 -7.70 3.05 -8.86
C GLU A 55 -7.62 4.09 -7.75
N MET A 56 -8.15 5.30 -7.95
CA MET A 56 -8.24 6.33 -6.92
C MET A 56 -9.01 5.82 -5.69
N VAL A 57 -10.16 5.16 -5.87
CA VAL A 57 -10.93 4.58 -4.75
C VAL A 57 -10.12 3.52 -3.99
N TYR A 58 -9.35 2.69 -4.68
CA TYR A 58 -8.47 1.70 -4.05
C TYR A 58 -7.30 2.36 -3.29
N VAL A 59 -6.57 3.28 -3.92
CA VAL A 59 -5.39 3.93 -3.33
C VAL A 59 -5.79 4.89 -2.21
N GLY A 60 -6.91 5.60 -2.35
CA GLY A 60 -7.49 6.44 -1.30
C GLY A 60 -7.88 5.63 -0.07
N GLN A 61 -8.53 4.47 -0.23
CA GLN A 61 -8.75 3.56 0.90
C GLN A 61 -7.42 3.09 1.49
N LEU A 62 -6.45 2.68 0.66
CA LEU A 62 -5.15 2.18 1.11
C LEU A 62 -4.40 3.22 1.97
N CYS A 63 -4.37 4.49 1.55
CA CYS A 63 -3.80 5.58 2.33
C CYS A 63 -4.62 5.86 3.61
N LEU A 64 -5.94 5.94 3.52
CA LEU A 64 -6.81 6.18 4.69
C LEU A 64 -6.65 5.09 5.77
N SER A 65 -6.59 3.83 5.36
CA SER A 65 -6.38 2.70 6.26
C SER A 65 -5.03 2.76 6.97
N TRP A 66 -4.00 3.30 6.31
CA TRP A 66 -2.72 3.53 6.95
C TRP A 66 -2.78 4.64 8.01
N GLU A 67 -3.35 5.81 7.67
CA GLU A 67 -3.49 6.92 8.62
C GLU A 67 -4.28 6.49 9.87
N ILE A 68 -5.35 5.71 9.70
CA ILE A 68 -6.15 5.20 10.83
C ILE A 68 -5.39 4.13 11.62
N LEU A 69 -4.70 3.18 10.98
CA LEU A 69 -3.88 2.18 11.70
C LEU A 69 -2.81 2.84 12.56
N HIS A 70 -2.08 3.81 11.99
CA HIS A 70 -1.04 4.54 12.69
C HIS A 70 -1.60 5.31 13.90
N TRP A 71 -2.69 6.07 13.71
CA TRP A 71 -3.35 6.83 14.77
C TRP A 71 -3.97 5.94 15.87
N GLN A 72 -4.64 4.84 15.50
CA GLN A 72 -5.18 3.90 16.49
C GLN A 72 -4.04 3.23 17.28
N TYR A 73 -2.88 2.99 16.68
CA TYR A 73 -1.73 2.40 17.37
C TYR A 73 -1.13 3.37 18.40
N GLU A 74 -0.91 4.64 18.05
CA GLU A 74 -0.52 5.68 19.02
C GLU A 74 -1.54 5.79 20.18
N LYS A 75 -2.85 5.71 19.86
CA LYS A 75 -3.92 5.67 20.86
C LYS A 75 -3.88 4.41 21.74
N ALA A 76 -3.53 3.23 21.19
CA ALA A 76 -3.41 1.99 21.95
C ALA A 76 -2.25 2.05 22.95
N ILE A 77 -1.10 2.61 22.55
CA ILE A 77 0.04 2.86 23.44
C ILE A 77 -0.38 3.77 24.60
N GLY A 78 -1.01 4.92 24.34
CA GLY A 78 -1.48 5.81 25.41
C GLY A 78 -2.57 5.21 26.32
N ILE A 79 -3.35 4.25 25.81
CA ILE A 79 -4.29 3.46 26.63
C ILE A 79 -3.54 2.49 27.55
N TRP A 80 -2.55 1.78 27.02
CA TRP A 80 -1.72 0.84 27.77
C TRP A 80 -0.91 1.55 28.88
N GLU A 81 -0.26 2.68 28.57
CA GLU A 81 0.44 3.52 29.54
C GLU A 81 -0.46 4.06 30.66
N SER A 82 -1.78 4.19 30.40
CA SER A 82 -2.77 4.70 31.35
C SER A 82 -3.66 3.62 32.00
N ASP A 83 -3.32 2.34 31.82
CA ASP A 83 -3.96 1.20 32.51
C ASP A 83 -2.94 0.23 33.12
N PRO A 84 -2.12 0.69 34.11
CA PRO A 84 -1.05 -0.11 34.72
C PRO A 84 -1.56 -1.34 35.51
N TYR A 85 -2.87 -1.47 35.68
CA TYR A 85 -3.52 -2.60 36.34
C TYR A 85 -4.31 -3.50 35.36
N CYS A 86 -4.28 -3.22 34.06
CA CYS A 86 -4.98 -3.97 33.00
C CYS A 86 -6.48 -4.20 33.29
N MET A 87 -7.16 -3.18 33.82
CA MET A 87 -8.55 -3.24 34.26
C MET A 87 -9.56 -3.01 33.12
N ARG A 88 -9.11 -2.43 32.01
CA ARG A 88 -9.91 -2.21 30.80
C ARG A 88 -9.85 -3.47 29.93
N ARG A 89 -10.96 -3.76 29.25
CA ARG A 89 -11.11 -4.95 28.42
C ARG A 89 -11.53 -4.57 27.00
N TYR A 90 -11.01 -5.28 26.01
CA TYR A 90 -11.06 -4.92 24.59
C TYR A 90 -11.46 -6.10 23.67
N ASN A 91 -12.23 -7.05 24.20
CA ASN A 91 -12.57 -8.30 23.50
C ASN A 91 -13.37 -8.05 22.21
N GLU A 92 -14.29 -7.09 22.21
CA GLU A 92 -15.10 -6.77 21.02
C GLU A 92 -14.21 -6.27 19.88
N VAL A 93 -13.38 -5.26 20.14
CA VAL A 93 -12.52 -4.65 19.12
C VAL A 93 -11.36 -5.56 18.72
N ALA A 94 -10.88 -6.43 19.61
CA ALA A 94 -9.94 -7.49 19.26
C ALA A 94 -10.51 -8.43 18.20
N GLY A 95 -11.78 -8.85 18.34
CA GLY A 95 -12.49 -9.63 17.32
C GLY A 95 -12.66 -8.88 16.00
N GLU A 96 -12.92 -7.56 16.04
CA GLU A 96 -12.94 -6.74 14.82
C GLU A 96 -11.57 -6.66 14.13
N PHE A 97 -10.47 -6.53 14.89
CA PHE A 97 -9.11 -6.54 14.34
C PHE A 97 -8.73 -7.90 13.76
N GLN A 98 -9.09 -9.01 14.41
CA GLN A 98 -8.93 -10.35 13.84
C GLN A 98 -9.67 -10.47 12.50
N GLN A 99 -10.91 -9.98 12.41
CA GLN A 99 -11.67 -10.01 11.15
C GLN A 99 -11.02 -9.12 10.07
N PHE A 100 -10.52 -7.94 10.42
CA PHE A 100 -9.73 -7.07 9.53
C PHE A 100 -8.48 -7.79 8.99
N GLN A 101 -7.72 -8.46 9.86
CA GLN A 101 -6.54 -9.25 9.51
C GLN A 101 -6.90 -10.37 8.52
N VAL A 102 -7.93 -11.17 8.82
CA VAL A 102 -8.41 -12.28 7.97
C VAL A 102 -8.86 -11.78 6.59
N LEU A 103 -9.60 -10.67 6.51
CA LEU A 103 -10.02 -10.08 5.23
C LEU A 103 -8.82 -9.70 4.35
N ILE A 104 -7.78 -9.13 4.95
CA ILE A 104 -6.56 -8.73 4.23
C ILE A 104 -5.74 -9.94 3.80
N GLN A 105 -5.51 -10.91 4.69
CA GLN A 105 -4.77 -12.14 4.38
C GLN A 105 -5.46 -12.92 3.25
N ARG A 106 -6.77 -13.15 3.37
CA ARG A 106 -7.57 -13.82 2.35
C ARG A 106 -7.52 -13.11 1.00
N PHE A 107 -7.49 -11.78 0.97
CA PHE A 107 -7.31 -11.04 -0.28
C PHE A 107 -5.95 -11.36 -0.94
N ILE A 108 -4.86 -11.32 -0.17
CA ILE A 108 -3.50 -11.60 -0.68
C ILE A 108 -3.39 -13.05 -1.19
N GLU A 109 -3.95 -14.00 -0.47
CA GLU A 109 -3.91 -15.43 -0.82
C GLU A 109 -4.69 -15.74 -2.11
N ASN A 110 -5.82 -15.08 -2.34
CA ASN A 110 -6.65 -15.30 -3.52
C ASN A 110 -6.27 -14.41 -4.73
N GLU A 111 -5.53 -13.31 -4.51
CA GLU A 111 -5.09 -12.37 -5.56
C GLU A 111 -4.47 -13.04 -6.82
N PRO A 112 -3.63 -14.10 -6.73
CA PRO A 112 -3.06 -14.75 -7.91
C PRO A 112 -4.10 -15.34 -8.88
N PHE A 113 -5.32 -15.61 -8.40
CA PHE A 113 -6.40 -16.26 -9.16
C PHE A 113 -7.48 -15.27 -9.64
N GLU A 114 -7.52 -14.06 -9.08
CA GLU A 114 -8.62 -13.08 -9.27
C GLU A 114 -8.33 -11.96 -10.28
N GLY A 115 -7.14 -11.96 -10.90
CA GLY A 115 -6.75 -11.01 -11.95
C GLY A 115 -6.22 -9.67 -11.42
N PRO A 116 -6.44 -8.54 -12.13
CA PRO A 116 -5.86 -7.24 -11.77
C PRO A 116 -6.32 -6.73 -10.39
N ARG A 117 -5.36 -6.35 -9.54
CA ARG A 117 -5.56 -6.01 -8.12
C ARG A 117 -6.67 -4.99 -7.86
N VAL A 118 -6.68 -3.86 -8.58
CA VAL A 118 -7.69 -2.80 -8.44
C VAL A 118 -9.09 -3.35 -8.72
N ARG A 119 -9.27 -4.05 -9.85
CA ARG A 119 -10.56 -4.66 -10.22
C ARG A 119 -11.00 -5.73 -9.21
N ASN A 120 -10.05 -6.53 -8.71
CA ASN A 120 -10.30 -7.52 -7.67
C ASN A 120 -10.75 -6.88 -6.35
N TYR A 121 -10.08 -5.80 -5.92
CA TYR A 121 -10.42 -5.05 -4.72
C TYR A 121 -11.85 -4.47 -4.80
N ILE A 122 -12.20 -3.81 -5.90
CA ILE A 122 -13.54 -3.21 -6.07
C ILE A 122 -14.63 -4.29 -6.03
N LYS A 123 -14.45 -5.41 -6.75
CA LYS A 123 -15.35 -6.57 -6.67
C LYS A 123 -15.52 -7.08 -5.23
N ASN A 124 -14.39 -7.26 -4.53
CA ASN A 124 -14.42 -7.75 -3.15
C ASN A 124 -15.14 -6.79 -2.22
N ARG A 125 -14.93 -5.47 -2.32
CA ARG A 125 -15.57 -4.48 -1.44
C ARG A 125 -17.10 -4.47 -1.55
N CYS A 126 -17.68 -4.92 -2.67
CA CYS A 126 -19.14 -5.09 -2.80
C CYS A 126 -19.69 -6.18 -1.86
N VAL A 127 -18.91 -7.23 -1.59
CA VAL A 127 -19.30 -8.39 -0.77
C VAL A 127 -18.73 -8.26 0.65
N LEU A 128 -17.43 -7.97 0.75
CA LEU A 128 -16.63 -7.80 1.95
C LEU A 128 -16.45 -6.30 2.22
N ARG A 129 -17.53 -5.63 2.63
CA ARG A 129 -17.58 -4.16 2.79
C ARG A 129 -16.48 -3.59 3.69
N ASN A 130 -16.05 -4.36 4.68
CA ASN A 130 -15.04 -3.99 5.67
C ASN A 130 -13.60 -4.25 5.20
N LEU A 131 -13.36 -4.67 3.95
CA LEU A 131 -12.01 -4.89 3.44
C LEU A 131 -11.19 -3.59 3.47
N LEU A 132 -10.04 -3.62 4.15
CA LEU A 132 -9.21 -2.47 4.53
C LEU A 132 -9.88 -1.47 5.50
N GLN A 133 -11.12 -1.65 5.96
CA GLN A 133 -11.72 -0.75 6.95
C GLN A 133 -11.17 -1.06 8.35
N VAL A 134 -10.40 -0.13 8.90
CA VAL A 134 -9.74 -0.28 10.21
C VAL A 134 -10.77 -0.17 11.34
N PRO A 135 -10.83 -1.13 12.28
CA PRO A 135 -11.65 -1.04 13.49
C PRO A 135 -11.31 0.18 14.37
N VAL A 136 -12.27 0.60 15.19
CA VAL A 136 -12.09 1.75 16.10
C VAL A 136 -11.98 1.27 17.54
N ILE A 137 -10.86 1.59 18.21
CA ILE A 137 -10.64 1.23 19.61
C ILE A 137 -11.73 1.82 20.50
N ARG A 138 -12.47 0.92 21.15
CA ARG A 138 -13.49 1.15 22.16
C ARG A 138 -13.35 0.10 23.27
N GLU A 139 -13.60 0.50 24.52
CA GLU A 139 -13.62 -0.43 25.66
C GLU A 139 -14.93 -1.23 25.69
N ASP A 140 -14.85 -2.50 26.10
CA ASP A 140 -16.02 -3.38 26.24
C ASP A 140 -17.08 -2.82 27.19
N SER A 141 -18.35 -2.96 26.81
CA SER A 141 -19.46 -2.37 27.58
C SER A 141 -19.64 -2.99 28.96
N LEU A 142 -20.11 -2.19 29.93
CA LEU A 142 -20.47 -2.65 31.28
C LEU A 142 -21.55 -3.76 31.28
N LYS A 143 -22.32 -3.92 30.19
CA LYS A 143 -23.29 -5.03 30.05
C LYS A 143 -22.61 -6.36 29.75
N ASP A 144 -21.49 -6.34 29.04
CA ASP A 144 -20.73 -7.54 28.70
C ASP A 144 -19.85 -7.99 29.87
N LYS A 145 -19.29 -7.04 30.64
CA LYS A 145 -18.68 -7.31 31.96
C LYS A 145 -19.64 -8.04 32.94
N ARG A 146 -20.97 -7.92 32.78
CA ARG A 146 -21.99 -8.67 33.55
C ARG A 146 -22.34 -10.04 32.97
N LYS A 147 -22.08 -10.31 31.70
CA LYS A 147 -22.24 -11.64 31.10
C LYS A 147 -21.10 -12.56 31.57
N GLY A 148 -19.85 -12.10 31.50
CA GLY A 148 -18.70 -12.91 31.92
C GLY A 148 -18.70 -13.25 33.42
N ARG A 149 -19.07 -12.30 34.29
CA ARG A 149 -19.22 -12.55 35.74
C ARG A 149 -20.27 -13.61 36.12
N ARG A 150 -21.11 -14.08 35.19
CA ARG A 150 -22.05 -15.20 35.42
C ARG A 150 -21.48 -16.56 35.00
N LYS A 151 -20.27 -16.62 34.43
CA LYS A 151 -19.74 -17.79 33.70
C LYS A 151 -18.31 -18.14 34.11
N GLY A 152 -18.15 -18.55 35.37
CA GLY A 152 -16.94 -19.20 35.89
C GLY A 152 -15.76 -18.27 36.17
N ARG A 153 -14.67 -18.85 36.69
CA ARG A 153 -13.38 -18.14 36.89
C ARG A 153 -12.49 -18.18 35.64
N ASP A 154 -12.84 -19.00 34.65
CA ASP A 154 -11.99 -19.34 33.51
C ASP A 154 -12.10 -18.35 32.34
N GLU A 155 -13.06 -17.40 32.37
CA GLU A 155 -13.18 -16.34 31.35
C GLU A 155 -12.24 -15.14 31.58
N ASP A 156 -11.64 -14.98 32.76
CA ASP A 156 -10.71 -13.86 33.04
C ASP A 156 -9.35 -14.07 32.33
N ASP A 157 -9.01 -15.33 32.02
CA ASP A 157 -7.80 -15.76 31.27
C ASP A 157 -7.92 -15.51 29.75
N ASN A 158 -9.14 -15.34 29.24
CA ASN A 158 -9.42 -15.07 27.82
C ASN A 158 -9.65 -13.58 27.54
N ALA A 159 -9.52 -12.71 28.56
CA ALA A 159 -10.00 -11.33 28.49
C ALA A 159 -8.91 -10.36 27.98
N ILE A 160 -9.06 -9.87 26.75
CA ILE A 160 -8.08 -8.99 26.09
C ILE A 160 -7.84 -7.70 26.87
N THR A 161 -6.60 -7.52 27.33
CA THR A 161 -6.07 -6.35 28.04
C THR A 161 -5.53 -5.29 27.08
N ALA A 162 -5.04 -4.16 27.61
CA ALA A 162 -4.47 -3.08 26.80
C ALA A 162 -3.14 -3.47 26.11
N ASP A 163 -2.28 -4.24 26.77
CA ASP A 163 -1.04 -4.79 26.21
C ASP A 163 -1.32 -5.77 25.05
N MET A 164 -2.22 -6.73 25.26
CA MET A 164 -2.67 -7.65 24.19
C MET A 164 -3.30 -6.89 23.01
N LEU A 165 -4.03 -5.79 23.26
CA LEU A 165 -4.57 -4.94 22.19
C LEU A 165 -3.45 -4.30 21.36
N VAL A 166 -2.36 -3.82 21.99
CA VAL A 166 -1.19 -3.30 21.28
C VAL A 166 -0.58 -4.39 20.38
N GLU A 167 -0.38 -5.62 20.87
CA GLU A 167 0.16 -6.72 20.06
C GLU A 167 -0.74 -7.07 18.84
N ILE A 168 -2.06 -7.11 19.04
CA ILE A 168 -3.04 -7.33 17.96
C ILE A 168 -2.97 -6.21 16.92
N MET A 169 -2.78 -4.97 17.36
CA MET A 169 -2.60 -3.80 16.50
C MET A 169 -1.30 -3.84 15.71
N GLU A 170 -0.19 -4.23 16.34
CA GLU A 170 1.08 -4.44 15.63
C GLU A 170 0.95 -5.50 14.53
N GLU A 171 0.26 -6.62 14.80
CA GLU A 171 0.07 -7.66 13.78
C GLU A 171 -0.87 -7.19 12.65
N ALA A 172 -1.90 -6.41 12.96
CA ALA A 172 -2.72 -5.75 11.95
C ALA A 172 -1.89 -4.83 11.04
N ILE A 173 -0.95 -4.09 11.62
CA ILE A 173 0.03 -3.25 10.90
C ILE A 173 1.01 -4.11 10.06
N ARG A 174 1.53 -5.22 10.59
CA ARG A 174 2.41 -6.14 9.84
C ARG A 174 1.69 -6.80 8.66
N ILE A 175 0.41 -7.13 8.82
CA ILE A 175 -0.46 -7.69 7.78
C ILE A 175 -0.80 -6.63 6.72
N PHE A 176 -1.11 -5.40 7.12
CA PHE A 176 -1.25 -4.28 6.20
C PHE A 176 0.04 -4.02 5.39
N TRP A 177 1.20 -4.09 6.02
CA TRP A 177 2.49 -3.99 5.31
C TRP A 177 2.74 -5.15 4.34
N ARG A 178 2.33 -6.38 4.68
CA ARG A 178 2.32 -7.51 3.73
C ARG A 178 1.42 -7.22 2.52
N PHE A 179 0.22 -6.70 2.75
CA PHE A 179 -0.72 -6.28 1.69
C PHE A 179 -0.11 -5.23 0.76
N LEU A 180 0.38 -4.13 1.34
CA LEU A 180 1.04 -3.05 0.58
C LEU A 180 2.29 -3.54 -0.15
N ARG A 181 3.00 -4.54 0.39
CA ARG A 181 4.15 -5.13 -0.31
C ARG A 181 3.80 -6.02 -1.49
N ALA A 182 2.64 -6.68 -1.48
CA ALA A 182 2.14 -7.48 -2.59
C ALA A 182 1.70 -6.62 -3.80
N ASP A 183 1.32 -5.35 -3.57
CA ASP A 183 0.97 -4.41 -4.64
C ASP A 183 2.14 -4.20 -5.63
N LYS A 184 1.96 -4.65 -6.87
CA LYS A 184 3.00 -4.64 -7.91
C LYS A 184 3.32 -3.22 -8.37
N ASP A 185 2.33 -2.32 -8.38
CA ASP A 185 2.45 -0.96 -8.90
C ASP A 185 3.28 -0.09 -7.94
N ALA A 186 3.08 -0.27 -6.63
CA ALA A 186 3.95 0.31 -5.59
C ALA A 186 5.42 -0.12 -5.72
N ASN A 187 5.67 -1.34 -6.22
CA ASN A 187 7.02 -1.87 -6.42
C ASN A 187 7.64 -1.41 -7.76
N ILE A 188 6.85 -1.12 -8.79
CA ILE A 188 7.33 -0.73 -10.12
C ILE A 188 8.10 0.59 -10.07
N VAL A 189 7.56 1.62 -9.40
CA VAL A 189 8.22 2.94 -9.25
C VAL A 189 9.56 2.80 -8.55
N ILE A 190 9.57 2.15 -7.37
CA ILE A 190 10.78 1.92 -6.59
C ILE A 190 11.83 1.13 -7.42
N ARG A 191 11.40 0.16 -8.25
CA ARG A 191 12.30 -0.61 -9.12
C ARG A 191 12.83 0.21 -10.31
N LYS A 192 11.99 1.05 -10.94
CA LYS A 192 12.39 1.97 -12.03
C LYS A 192 13.43 2.98 -11.52
N MET A 193 13.15 3.64 -10.39
CA MET A 193 14.06 4.57 -9.70
C MET A 193 15.40 3.93 -9.36
N ARG A 194 15.40 2.73 -8.77
CA ARG A 194 16.63 2.00 -8.42
C ARG A 194 17.48 1.62 -9.64
N LYS A 195 16.90 1.57 -10.85
CA LYS A 195 17.60 1.30 -12.11
C LYS A 195 18.09 2.57 -12.83
N GLY A 196 17.84 3.76 -12.30
CA GLY A 196 18.29 5.01 -12.91
C GLY A 196 17.61 5.36 -14.24
N ALA A 197 16.44 4.77 -14.52
CA ALA A 197 15.63 5.12 -15.69
C ALA A 197 14.97 6.49 -15.47
N GLN A 198 15.70 7.55 -15.81
CA GLN A 198 15.14 8.90 -15.88
C GLN A 198 14.09 8.95 -17.00
N VAL A 199 12.93 9.53 -16.70
CA VAL A 199 11.99 9.99 -17.73
C VAL A 199 12.42 11.42 -18.05
N GLU A 200 12.82 11.70 -19.29
CA GLU A 200 13.14 13.07 -19.69
C GLU A 200 11.88 13.96 -19.61
N PRO A 201 11.90 15.06 -18.85
CA PRO A 201 10.78 15.98 -18.81
C PRO A 201 10.79 16.87 -20.05
N THR A 202 9.72 16.79 -20.85
CA THR A 202 9.29 17.90 -21.70
C THR A 202 8.05 18.52 -21.02
N GLU A 203 8.10 19.82 -20.79
CA GLU A 203 7.10 20.77 -20.21
C GLU A 203 5.61 20.34 -20.07
N PRO A 204 4.83 20.89 -19.09
CA PRO A 204 5.15 21.98 -18.15
C PRO A 204 5.02 21.59 -16.65
N ASP A 205 5.39 22.51 -15.75
CA ASP A 205 5.25 22.55 -14.27
C ASP A 205 4.87 21.27 -13.49
N GLU A 206 3.70 20.68 -13.73
CA GLU A 206 3.24 19.49 -13.00
C GLU A 206 4.14 18.27 -13.22
N LEU A 207 4.72 18.15 -14.43
CA LEU A 207 5.74 17.14 -14.72
C LEU A 207 7.06 17.42 -13.97
N GLN A 208 7.40 18.69 -13.74
CA GLN A 208 8.56 19.07 -12.94
C GLN A 208 8.35 18.76 -11.44
N LEU A 209 7.14 19.02 -10.92
CA LEU A 209 6.75 18.65 -9.55
C LEU A 209 6.82 17.13 -9.37
N LEU A 210 6.24 16.35 -10.29
CA LEU A 210 6.27 14.90 -10.28
C LEU A 210 7.71 14.35 -10.34
N ALA A 211 8.57 14.86 -11.23
CA ALA A 211 9.99 14.46 -11.30
C ALA A 211 10.76 14.81 -10.02
N THR A 212 10.46 15.96 -9.40
CA THR A 212 11.04 16.40 -8.11
C THR A 212 10.63 15.47 -6.97
N LEU A 213 9.34 15.10 -6.90
CA LEU A 213 8.81 14.15 -5.91
C LEU A 213 9.39 12.75 -6.10
N GLN A 214 9.50 12.28 -7.35
CA GLN A 214 10.15 11.02 -7.68
C GLN A 214 11.62 11.00 -7.23
N THR A 215 12.36 12.08 -7.48
CA THR A 215 13.75 12.24 -7.03
C THR A 215 13.86 12.30 -5.50
N SER A 216 12.93 12.98 -4.84
CA SER A 216 12.85 13.06 -3.36
C SER A 216 12.57 11.68 -2.76
N LEU A 217 11.57 10.95 -3.27
CA LEU A 217 11.24 9.58 -2.88
C LEU A 217 12.47 8.65 -3.04
N GLN A 218 13.15 8.67 -4.18
CA GLN A 218 14.36 7.88 -4.41
C GLN A 218 15.49 8.21 -3.41
N LYS A 219 15.71 9.50 -3.12
CA LYS A 219 16.70 9.95 -2.12
C LYS A 219 16.36 9.46 -0.71
N LYS A 220 15.09 9.54 -0.30
CA LYS A 220 14.64 9.07 1.03
C LYS A 220 14.64 7.54 1.14
N ASP A 221 14.18 6.81 0.12
CA ASP A 221 14.24 5.33 0.01
C ASP A 221 15.70 4.81 0.04
N LYS A 222 16.65 5.55 -0.56
CA LYS A 222 18.10 5.25 -0.46
C LYS A 222 18.63 5.46 0.96
N LYS A 223 18.43 6.65 1.55
CA LYS A 223 18.89 6.97 2.92
C LYS A 223 18.33 6.01 3.96
N LEU A 224 17.04 5.67 3.86
CA LEU A 224 16.37 4.74 4.76
C LEU A 224 17.06 3.36 4.75
N ARG A 225 17.35 2.79 3.57
CA ARG A 225 18.14 1.55 3.48
C ARG A 225 19.56 1.65 4.01
N GLU A 226 20.23 2.79 3.82
CA GLU A 226 21.59 3.00 4.30
C GLU A 226 21.65 2.97 5.83
N ILE A 227 20.66 3.56 6.50
CA ILE A 227 20.53 3.53 7.97
C ILE A 227 20.45 2.08 8.47
N VAL A 228 19.51 1.26 7.96
CA VAL A 228 19.39 -0.15 8.39
C VAL A 228 20.64 -0.98 8.10
N ARG A 229 21.29 -0.80 6.95
CA ARG A 229 22.56 -1.49 6.67
C ARG A 229 23.66 -1.08 7.65
N SER A 230 23.71 0.21 8.02
CA SER A 230 24.70 0.73 8.96
C SER A 230 24.42 0.35 10.43
N GLY A 231 23.16 0.15 10.81
CA GLY A 231 22.78 -0.35 12.13
C GLY A 231 23.26 -1.79 12.38
N ASN A 232 23.20 -2.63 11.35
CA ASN A 232 23.67 -4.02 11.43
C ASN A 232 25.21 -4.18 11.48
N CYS A 233 25.99 -3.11 11.28
CA CYS A 233 27.45 -3.16 11.32
C CYS A 233 28.03 -3.09 12.75
N ILE A 234 27.82 -4.19 13.50
CA ILE A 234 28.72 -4.79 14.51
C ILE A 234 29.08 -3.97 15.79
N LEU A 235 29.11 -2.64 15.78
CA LEU A 235 29.71 -1.81 16.86
C LEU A 235 28.71 -1.03 17.74
N ARG A 236 27.39 -1.13 17.53
CA ARG A 236 26.39 -0.35 18.31
C ARG A 236 25.64 -1.12 19.42
N LYS A 237 25.75 -2.45 19.47
CA LYS A 237 25.04 -3.35 20.41
C LYS A 237 25.34 -3.20 21.92
N LEU A 238 25.91 -2.08 22.36
CA LEU A 238 26.43 -1.89 23.72
C LEU A 238 25.79 -0.72 24.50
N LYS A 239 24.79 0.00 23.95
CA LYS A 239 24.07 1.05 24.69
C LYS A 239 22.70 1.40 24.05
N LYS A 240 21.64 1.34 24.89
CA LYS A 240 20.24 1.82 24.70
C LYS A 240 19.21 0.84 24.09
N ASN A 241 18.57 0.03 24.94
CA ASN A 241 17.42 -0.80 24.57
C ASN A 241 16.09 -0.03 24.37
N GLU A 242 15.99 1.26 24.73
CA GLU A 242 14.74 2.03 24.62
C GLU A 242 14.70 2.94 23.37
N GLU A 243 15.73 3.76 23.15
CA GLU A 243 15.81 4.59 21.92
C GLU A 243 15.87 3.75 20.64
N GLU A 244 16.51 2.57 20.67
CA GLU A 244 16.65 1.70 19.49
C GLU A 244 15.30 1.13 19.04
N ASN A 245 14.39 0.83 19.98
CA ASN A 245 13.01 0.39 19.68
C ASN A 245 12.18 1.53 19.05
N SER A 246 12.27 2.75 19.61
CA SER A 246 11.57 3.92 19.05
C SER A 246 12.07 4.27 17.64
N ASP A 247 13.40 4.31 17.44
CA ASP A 247 14.03 4.53 16.14
C ASP A 247 13.59 3.42 15.13
N GLN A 248 13.38 2.17 15.57
CA GLN A 248 12.91 1.05 14.74
C GLN A 248 11.43 1.18 14.34
N VAL A 249 10.55 1.65 15.23
CA VAL A 249 9.13 1.90 14.92
C VAL A 249 9.00 3.05 13.90
N LEU A 250 9.66 4.18 14.14
CA LEU A 250 9.69 5.33 13.21
C LEU A 250 10.26 4.95 11.84
N TYR A 251 11.30 4.10 11.83
CA TYR A 251 11.86 3.53 10.62
C TYR A 251 10.81 2.73 9.84
N PHE A 252 10.11 1.81 10.50
CA PHE A 252 9.11 0.95 9.88
C PHE A 252 7.94 1.77 9.32
N PHE A 253 7.38 2.72 10.08
CA PHE A 253 6.31 3.62 9.61
C PHE A 253 6.75 4.43 8.39
N SER A 254 8.00 4.91 8.38
CA SER A 254 8.57 5.59 7.21
C SER A 254 8.70 4.67 5.97
N GLN A 255 8.93 3.36 6.14
CA GLN A 255 8.90 2.42 5.00
C GLN A 255 7.50 2.30 4.40
N VAL A 256 6.47 2.33 5.24
CA VAL A 256 5.06 2.27 4.78
C VAL A 256 4.72 3.56 4.03
N ASP A 257 5.00 4.73 4.62
CA ASP A 257 4.77 6.05 4.00
C ASP A 257 5.46 6.19 2.64
N LEU A 258 6.76 5.88 2.54
CA LEU A 258 7.48 5.95 1.26
C LEU A 258 6.87 5.00 0.22
N LYS A 259 6.31 3.86 0.64
CA LYS A 259 5.70 2.90 -0.28
C LYS A 259 4.28 3.30 -0.71
N LEU A 260 3.52 3.98 0.15
CA LEU A 260 2.26 4.62 -0.22
C LEU A 260 2.49 5.76 -1.22
N VAL A 261 3.45 6.65 -0.95
CA VAL A 261 3.84 7.71 -1.90
C VAL A 261 4.29 7.09 -3.24
N ALA A 262 5.05 6.00 -3.23
CA ALA A 262 5.42 5.29 -4.45
C ALA A 262 4.20 4.73 -5.22
N ARG A 263 3.13 4.31 -4.51
CA ARG A 263 1.90 3.80 -5.13
C ARG A 263 1.04 4.91 -5.72
N VAL A 264 0.93 6.04 -5.03
CA VAL A 264 0.22 7.25 -5.50
C VAL A 264 0.90 7.80 -6.76
N LEU A 265 2.23 7.93 -6.74
CA LEU A 265 3.02 8.38 -7.90
C LEU A 265 3.04 7.39 -9.09
N ASN A 266 2.35 6.24 -8.99
CA ASN A 266 2.17 5.27 -10.08
C ASN A 266 0.71 5.13 -10.54
N MET A 267 -0.23 5.92 -10.03
CA MET A 267 -1.61 5.86 -10.54
C MET A 267 -1.68 6.32 -12.00
N SER A 268 -2.66 5.84 -12.75
CA SER A 268 -2.86 6.21 -14.15
C SER A 268 -3.27 7.68 -14.33
N ASN A 269 -3.88 8.26 -13.32
CA ASN A 269 -4.22 9.68 -13.22
C ASN A 269 -3.87 10.17 -11.81
N VAL A 270 -3.04 11.20 -11.69
CA VAL A 270 -2.62 11.78 -10.40
C VAL A 270 -2.92 13.27 -10.42
N THR A 271 -3.71 13.75 -9.46
CA THR A 271 -4.08 15.17 -9.38
C THR A 271 -2.99 16.00 -8.70
N ARG A 272 -3.03 17.33 -8.91
CA ARG A 272 -2.14 18.27 -8.22
C ARG A 272 -2.20 18.14 -6.70
N ASP A 273 -3.39 17.96 -6.13
CA ASP A 273 -3.55 17.80 -4.68
C ASP A 273 -2.94 16.50 -4.17
N GLN A 274 -2.98 15.42 -4.96
CA GLN A 274 -2.31 14.15 -4.64
C GLN A 274 -0.77 14.30 -4.73
N LEU A 275 -0.24 15.13 -5.64
CA LEU A 275 1.18 15.49 -5.65
C LEU A 275 1.57 16.34 -4.43
N LEU A 276 0.71 17.28 -3.98
CA LEU A 276 0.93 18.06 -2.76
C LEU A 276 0.80 17.20 -1.48
N TRP A 277 -0.06 16.19 -1.47
CA TRP A 277 -0.12 15.16 -0.44
C TRP A 277 1.19 14.35 -0.40
N CYS A 278 1.68 13.89 -1.56
CA CYS A 278 2.98 13.22 -1.68
C CYS A 278 4.13 14.10 -1.19
N HIS A 279 4.14 15.39 -1.54
CA HIS A 279 5.12 16.36 -1.04
C HIS A 279 5.09 16.43 0.48
N SER A 280 3.89 16.58 1.06
CA SER A 280 3.68 16.72 2.50
C SER A 280 4.00 15.45 3.28
N LYS A 281 3.75 14.26 2.73
CA LYS A 281 4.21 12.98 3.32
C LYS A 281 5.73 12.87 3.26
N LEU A 282 6.35 13.19 2.13
CA LEU A 282 7.80 13.13 2.01
C LEU A 282 8.50 14.15 2.90
N SER A 283 8.02 15.39 3.03
CA SER A 283 8.69 16.46 3.79
C SER A 283 8.84 16.11 5.28
N LYS A 284 7.87 15.39 5.86
CA LYS A 284 7.87 14.96 7.27
C LYS A 284 8.98 13.96 7.61
N ILE A 285 9.44 13.16 6.66
CA ILE A 285 10.46 12.11 6.87
C ILE A 285 11.88 12.71 6.77
N ASN A 286 12.39 13.24 7.87
CA ASN A 286 13.67 13.93 7.92
C ASN A 286 14.80 13.03 8.45
N PHE A 287 16.04 13.37 8.09
CA PHE A 287 17.23 12.59 8.43
C PHE A 287 18.32 13.50 8.99
N VAL A 288 18.52 13.44 10.32
CA VAL A 288 19.47 14.27 11.06
C VAL A 288 20.50 13.34 11.72
N ASN A 289 21.79 13.58 11.51
CA ASN A 289 22.88 12.80 12.11
C ASN A 289 22.76 11.27 11.96
N ARG A 290 22.22 10.80 10.82
CA ARG A 290 21.87 9.40 10.51
C ARG A 290 20.74 8.79 11.36
N LYS A 291 20.09 9.55 12.25
CA LYS A 291 18.78 9.20 12.82
C LYS A 291 17.66 9.66 11.89
N ILE A 292 16.51 9.02 12.02
CA ILE A 292 15.27 9.43 11.38
C ILE A 292 14.50 10.36 12.33
N ASN A 293 13.80 11.35 11.78
CA ASN A 293 12.86 12.18 12.52
C ASN A 293 11.59 12.28 11.68
N VAL A 294 10.43 12.05 12.27
CA VAL A 294 9.13 12.08 11.59
C VAL A 294 8.21 13.02 12.35
N GLU A 295 7.70 14.04 11.67
CA GLU A 295 6.76 15.00 12.26
C GLU A 295 5.36 14.37 12.40
N PRO A 296 4.83 14.20 13.64
CA PRO A 296 3.53 13.57 13.86
C PRO A 296 2.42 14.38 13.19
N SER A 297 1.64 13.75 12.32
CA SER A 297 0.51 14.41 11.66
C SER A 297 -0.33 13.45 10.83
N PHE A 298 -1.64 13.47 11.09
CA PHE A 298 -2.66 12.79 10.31
C PHE A 298 -2.90 13.55 8.99
N LEU A 299 -2.73 12.88 7.84
CA LEU A 299 -2.87 13.51 6.52
C LEU A 299 -3.78 12.70 5.60
N LEU A 300 -5.06 13.06 5.61
CA LEU A 300 -6.06 12.49 4.70
C LEU A 300 -5.64 12.62 3.22
N PHE A 301 -5.87 11.56 2.47
CA PHE A 301 -5.59 11.51 1.04
C PHE A 301 -6.68 12.22 0.24
N PRO A 302 -6.34 13.16 -0.66
CA PRO A 302 -7.32 13.81 -1.54
C PRO A 302 -7.80 12.82 -2.61
N CYS A 303 -9.07 12.46 -2.50
CA CYS A 303 -9.79 11.55 -3.39
C CYS A 303 -10.51 12.34 -4.49
#